data_AF-A0A2H0G8S7-F1
#
_entry.id   AF-A0A2H0G8S7-F1
#
_cell.length_a   1.000
_cell.length_b   1.000
_cell.length_c   1.000
_cell.angle_alpha   90.00
_cell.angle_beta   90.00
_cell.angle_gamma   90.00
#
_symmetry.space_group_name_H-M   'P 1'
#
loop_
_entity.id
_entity.type
_entity.pdbx_description
1 polymer ?
#
loop_
_entity_poly.entity_id
_entity_poly.type
_entity_poly.pdbx_seq_one_letter_code
_entity_poly.pdbx_strand_id
1 'polypeptide(L)'
;TILGYSIGVKQMYGNGYVLCGNSTEFLDPVFSSGVTLATYSGLLAAKLTYQQLSGKQVDWETDYENEVKKGVNVFRNYVQGWYNGDLQTIFFADEINPEIKKQICSVLAGYVWDTTNPFIKKHKTILPTLAKVVRLKQSI
;
A
#
# COMPACT_ATOMS: atom_id res chain seq x y z
N THR A 1 15.79 0.24 -14.71
CA THR A 1 15.45 0.07 -13.29
C THR A 1 16.64 0.46 -12.46
N ILE A 2 16.53 1.43 -11.56
CA ILE A 2 17.57 1.63 -10.55
C ILE A 2 17.51 0.37 -9.66
N LEU A 3 18.55 -0.46 -9.72
CA LEU A 3 18.67 -1.65 -8.89
C LEU A 3 19.08 -1.21 -7.48
N GLY A 4 18.30 -1.56 -6.46
CA GLY A 4 18.79 -1.57 -5.06
C GLY A 4 18.11 -0.68 -4.01
N TYR A 5 16.93 -0.09 -4.24
CA TYR A 5 16.23 0.64 -3.15
C TYR A 5 15.15 -0.16 -2.42
N SER A 6 14.63 -1.25 -3.00
CA SER A 6 13.60 -2.04 -2.32
C SER A 6 14.24 -2.99 -1.31
N ILE A 7 14.01 -2.70 -0.03
CA ILE A 7 14.51 -3.47 1.13
C ILE A 7 13.43 -3.52 2.20
N GLY A 8 13.28 -4.68 2.85
CA GLY A 8 12.35 -4.90 3.95
C GLY A 8 13.02 -5.62 5.11
N VAL A 9 12.56 -5.32 6.33
CA VAL A 9 12.99 -6.01 7.56
C VAL A 9 12.21 -7.31 7.79
N LYS A 10 12.77 -8.21 8.61
CA LYS A 10 12.10 -9.46 9.02
C LYS A 10 11.03 -9.26 10.10
N GLN A 11 11.21 -8.23 10.93
CA GLN A 11 10.31 -7.87 12.04
C GLN A 11 10.33 -6.35 12.21
N MET A 12 9.18 -5.75 12.52
CA MET A 12 9.05 -4.29 12.69
C MET A 12 9.09 -3.86 14.16
N TYR A 13 9.14 -4.80 15.10
CA TYR A 13 9.13 -4.52 16.54
C TYR A 13 9.92 -5.56 17.33
N GLY A 14 10.16 -5.26 18.60
CA GLY A 14 10.65 -6.20 19.58
C GLY A 14 10.69 -5.57 20.97
N ASN A 15 11.37 -6.21 21.91
CA ASN A 15 11.40 -5.68 23.27
C ASN A 15 12.10 -4.30 23.31
N GLY A 16 11.33 -3.28 23.68
CA GLY A 16 11.83 -1.91 23.81
C GLY A 16 12.00 -1.12 22.51
N TYR A 17 11.57 -1.65 21.35
CA TYR A 17 11.68 -0.92 20.09
C TYR A 17 10.56 -1.22 19.09
N VAL A 18 10.32 -0.25 18.20
CA VAL A 18 9.47 -0.37 17.01
C VAL A 18 10.10 0.44 15.87
N LEU A 19 10.10 -0.11 14.67
CA LEU A 19 10.65 0.49 13.46
C LEU A 19 9.53 1.17 12.69
N CYS A 20 9.76 2.37 12.17
CA CYS A 20 8.77 3.16 11.42
C CYS A 20 9.35 3.65 10.09
N GLY A 21 8.48 3.96 9.12
CA GLY A 21 8.87 4.52 7.82
C GLY A 21 9.93 3.68 7.10
N ASN A 22 10.96 4.32 6.55
CA ASN A 22 12.00 3.61 5.79
C ASN A 22 12.84 2.64 6.63
N SER A 23 12.75 2.67 7.97
CA SER A 23 13.36 1.64 8.82
C SER A 23 12.62 0.31 8.77
N THR A 24 11.41 0.24 8.19
CA THR A 24 10.66 -1.00 7.98
C THR A 24 10.84 -1.53 6.57
N GLU A 25 10.33 -0.80 5.58
CA GLU A 25 10.37 -1.19 4.18
C GLU A 25 10.31 0.03 3.27
N PHE A 26 11.13 0.01 2.22
CA PHE A 26 11.00 0.93 1.10
C PHE A 26 10.58 0.14 -0.14
N LEU A 27 9.53 0.61 -0.81
CA LEU A 27 9.00 -0.03 -2.02
C LEU A 27 9.63 0.56 -3.27
N ASP A 28 9.13 1.72 -3.69
CA ASP A 28 9.46 2.36 -4.96
C ASP A 28 8.96 3.81 -4.97
N PRO A 29 9.68 4.76 -5.59
CA PRO A 29 9.30 6.17 -5.59
C PRO A 29 8.14 6.52 -6.54
N VAL A 30 7.70 5.63 -7.45
CA VAL A 30 6.72 5.93 -8.52
C VAL A 30 5.44 6.62 -8.03
N PHE A 31 4.91 6.23 -6.87
CA PHE A 31 3.67 6.79 -6.31
C PHE A 31 3.87 7.72 -5.11
N SER A 32 5.11 8.12 -4.80
CA SER A 32 5.41 9.05 -3.70
C SER A 32 4.80 8.66 -2.34
N SER A 33 4.64 7.36 -2.06
CA SER A 33 3.93 6.86 -0.88
C SER A 33 4.77 6.83 0.40
N GLY A 34 6.09 7.03 0.31
CA GLY A 34 7.01 6.86 1.44
C GLY A 34 6.68 7.74 2.65
N VAL A 35 6.36 9.02 2.42
CA VAL A 35 6.01 9.94 3.52
C VAL A 35 4.70 9.53 4.19
N THR A 36 3.68 9.14 3.41
CA THR A 36 2.40 8.64 3.95
C THR A 36 2.59 7.39 4.81
N LEU A 37 3.39 6.43 4.35
CA LEU A 37 3.69 5.21 5.12
C LEU A 37 4.49 5.53 6.39
N ALA A 38 5.44 6.47 6.32
CA ALA A 38 6.23 6.91 7.46
C ALA A 38 5.38 7.63 8.52
N THR A 39 4.51 8.55 8.11
CA THR A 39 3.64 9.27 9.06
C THR A 39 2.57 8.36 9.66
N TYR A 40 1.97 7.46 8.87
CA TYR A 40 1.03 6.47 9.37
C TYR A 40 1.67 5.53 10.39
N SER A 41 2.79 4.90 10.03
CA SER A 41 3.50 3.97 10.91
C SER A 41 4.06 4.66 12.15
N GLY A 42 4.56 5.89 12.04
CA GLY A 42 5.02 6.67 13.19
C GLY A 42 3.89 7.03 14.16
N LEU A 43 2.74 7.49 13.65
CA LEU A 43 1.59 7.82 14.48
C LEU A 43 1.00 6.58 15.18
N LEU A 44 0.91 5.46 14.47
CA LEU A 44 0.42 4.20 15.03
C LEU A 44 1.36 3.69 16.13
N ALA A 45 2.67 3.68 15.87
CA ALA A 45 3.68 3.31 16.86
C ALA A 45 3.57 4.19 18.10
N ALA A 46 3.51 5.52 17.95
CA ALA A 46 3.40 6.43 19.08
C ALA A 46 2.16 6.17 19.95
N LYS A 47 1.01 5.91 19.33
CA LYS A 47 -0.23 5.56 20.04
C LYS A 47 -0.10 4.26 20.83
N LEU A 48 0.46 3.23 20.21
CA LEU A 48 0.63 1.92 20.84
C LEU A 48 1.70 1.97 21.95
N THR A 49 2.80 2.67 21.74
CA THR A 49 3.81 2.94 22.78
C THR A 49 3.19 3.63 23.97
N TYR A 50 2.37 4.66 23.76
CA TYR A 50 1.65 5.34 24.85
C TYR A 50 0.74 4.38 25.63
N GLN A 51 -0.01 3.52 24.93
CA GLN A 51 -0.86 2.52 25.57
C GLN A 51 -0.05 1.55 26.43
N GLN A 52 1.05 1.01 25.90
CA GLN A 52 1.93 0.09 26.62
C GLN A 52 2.56 0.74 27.85
N LEU A 53 3.07 1.96 27.72
CA LEU A 53 3.64 2.71 28.85
C LEU A 53 2.59 3.06 29.91
N SER A 54 1.31 3.12 29.54
CA SER A 54 0.18 3.30 30.45
C SER A 54 -0.28 1.99 31.11
N GLY A 55 0.46 0.89 30.94
CA GLY A 55 0.14 -0.42 31.52
C GLY A 55 -0.92 -1.22 30.75
N LYS A 56 -1.33 -0.79 29.55
CA LYS A 56 -2.22 -1.58 28.69
C LYS A 56 -1.42 -2.65 27.95
N GLN A 57 -2.05 -3.79 27.71
CA GLN A 57 -1.50 -4.79 26.81
C GLN A 57 -1.63 -4.31 25.36
N VAL A 58 -0.54 -4.47 24.59
CA VAL A 58 -0.46 -4.17 23.16
C VAL A 58 0.06 -5.41 22.45
N ASP A 59 -0.62 -5.85 21.41
CA ASP A 59 -0.14 -6.90 20.51
C ASP A 59 0.51 -6.25 19.30
N TRP A 60 1.83 -6.07 19.32
CA TRP A 60 2.56 -5.42 18.23
C TRP A 60 2.50 -6.18 16.89
N GLU A 61 2.21 -7.48 16.90
CA GLU A 61 2.01 -8.21 15.64
C GLU A 61 0.71 -7.75 14.99
N THR A 62 -0.38 -7.81 15.74
CA THR A 62 -1.74 -7.56 15.25
C THR A 62 -2.02 -6.07 15.12
N ASP A 63 -1.70 -5.28 16.15
CA ASP A 63 -2.05 -3.87 16.27
C ASP A 63 -1.11 -2.96 15.47
N TYR A 64 0.12 -3.42 15.20
CA TYR A 64 1.13 -2.63 14.49
C TYR A 64 1.57 -3.26 13.17
N GLU A 65 2.33 -4.36 13.22
CA GLU A 65 3.04 -4.88 12.05
C GLU A 65 2.08 -5.31 10.94
N ASN A 66 0.99 -6.00 11.29
CA ASN A 66 -0.05 -6.39 10.35
C ASN A 66 -0.79 -5.18 9.77
N GLU A 67 -1.07 -4.15 10.57
CA GLU A 67 -1.73 -2.92 10.10
C GLU A 67 -0.85 -2.11 9.14
N VAL A 68 0.45 -1.98 9.44
CA VAL A 68 1.42 -1.34 8.54
C VAL A 68 1.54 -2.15 7.25
N LYS A 69 1.69 -3.47 7.34
CA LYS A 69 1.78 -4.37 6.17
C LYS A 69 0.57 -4.26 5.25
N LYS A 70 -0.65 -4.02 5.76
CA LYS A 70 -1.84 -3.83 4.90
C LYS A 70 -1.64 -2.68 3.91
N GLY A 71 -1.26 -1.50 4.37
CA GLY A 71 -1.03 -0.34 3.50
C GLY A 71 0.15 -0.52 2.56
N VAL A 72 1.27 -1.07 3.08
CA VAL A 72 2.45 -1.40 2.27
C VAL A 72 2.10 -2.39 1.16
N ASN A 73 1.29 -3.42 1.45
CA ASN A 73 0.87 -4.42 0.48
C ASN A 73 0.03 -3.83 -0.65
N VAL A 74 -0.85 -2.86 -0.38
CA VAL A 74 -1.63 -2.18 -1.41
C VAL A 74 -0.68 -1.46 -2.38
N PHE A 75 0.21 -0.61 -1.87
CA PHE A 75 1.18 0.09 -2.71
C PHE A 75 2.11 -0.86 -3.46
N ARG A 76 2.55 -1.97 -2.85
CA ARG A 76 3.40 -2.96 -3.52
C ARG A 76 2.71 -3.55 -4.74
N ASN A 77 1.42 -3.87 -4.66
CA ASN A 77 0.68 -4.40 -5.81
C ASN A 77 0.47 -3.33 -6.89
N TYR A 78 0.31 -2.06 -6.52
CA TYR A 78 0.26 -0.95 -7.48
C TYR A 78 1.59 -0.75 -8.19
N VAL A 79 2.72 -0.82 -7.46
CA VAL A 79 4.07 -0.75 -8.03
C VAL A 79 4.31 -1.92 -8.98
N GLN A 80 3.92 -3.13 -8.59
CA GLN A 80 3.99 -4.30 -9.48
C GLN A 80 3.12 -4.12 -10.72
N GLY A 81 1.89 -3.63 -10.55
CA GLY A 81 0.96 -3.30 -11.63
C GLY A 81 1.50 -2.24 -12.59
N TRP A 82 2.32 -1.31 -12.09
CA TRP A 82 3.05 -0.38 -12.94
C TRP A 82 4.15 -1.10 -13.71
N TYR A 83 5.06 -1.82 -13.06
CA TYR A 83 6.17 -2.43 -13.81
C TYR A 83 5.75 -3.58 -14.75
N ASN A 84 4.61 -4.22 -14.51
CA ASN A 84 4.10 -5.30 -15.37
C ASN A 84 3.20 -4.82 -16.53
N GLY A 85 2.90 -3.51 -16.62
CA GLY A 85 2.09 -2.94 -17.69
C GLY A 85 0.57 -2.90 -17.45
N ASP A 86 0.04 -3.53 -16.40
CA ASP A 86 -1.40 -3.57 -16.14
C ASP A 86 -1.95 -2.20 -15.78
N LEU A 87 -1.24 -1.45 -14.95
CA LEU A 87 -1.70 -0.13 -14.52
C LEU A 87 -1.60 0.89 -15.65
N GLN A 88 -0.58 0.83 -16.51
CA GLN A 88 -0.50 1.64 -17.74
C GLN A 88 -1.66 1.33 -18.68
N THR A 89 -1.96 0.04 -18.87
CA THR A 89 -3.13 -0.39 -19.68
C THR A 89 -4.40 0.28 -19.18
N ILE A 90 -4.60 0.35 -17.86
CA ILE A 90 -5.78 0.98 -17.26
C ILE A 90 -5.73 2.52 -17.40
N PHE A 91 -4.57 3.13 -17.15
CA PHE A 91 -4.42 4.60 -17.11
C PHE A 91 -4.55 5.22 -18.49
N PHE A 92 -4.09 4.53 -19.53
CA PHE A 92 -4.07 5.00 -20.91
C PHE A 92 -5.16 4.36 -21.78
N ALA A 93 -6.17 3.74 -21.16
CA ALA A 93 -7.37 3.31 -21.86
C ALA A 93 -8.10 4.53 -22.45
N ASP A 94 -8.61 4.41 -23.68
CA ASP A 94 -9.35 5.50 -24.35
C ASP A 94 -10.57 5.93 -23.53
N GLU A 95 -11.24 4.95 -22.92
CA GLU A 95 -12.35 5.15 -22.00
C GLU A 95 -12.11 4.44 -20.67
N ILE A 96 -12.19 5.20 -19.57
CA ILE A 96 -12.18 4.67 -18.21
C ILE A 96 -13.48 5.03 -17.50
N ASN A 97 -14.08 4.05 -16.82
CA ASN A 97 -15.24 4.31 -15.98
C ASN A 97 -14.87 5.35 -14.89
N PRO A 98 -15.60 6.47 -14.75
CA PRO A 98 -15.29 7.52 -13.78
C PRO A 98 -15.21 7.03 -12.33
N GLU A 99 -16.01 6.02 -11.96
CA GLU A 99 -16.00 5.45 -10.61
C GLU A 99 -14.71 4.65 -10.36
N ILE A 100 -14.26 3.87 -11.34
CA ILE A 100 -12.97 3.17 -11.28
C ILE A 100 -11.83 4.19 -11.11
N LYS A 101 -11.86 5.27 -11.89
CA LYS A 101 -10.85 6.34 -11.79
C LYS A 101 -10.82 6.96 -10.39
N LYS A 102 -11.98 7.24 -9.78
CA LYS A 102 -12.05 7.75 -8.39
C LYS A 102 -11.48 6.76 -7.37
N GLN A 103 -11.80 5.47 -7.51
CA GLN A 103 -11.32 4.43 -6.61
C GLN A 103 -9.81 4.24 -6.68
N ILE A 104 -9.23 4.27 -7.89
CA ILE A 104 -7.78 4.29 -8.08
C ILE A 104 -7.18 5.58 -7.50
N CYS A 105 -7.80 6.73 -7.74
CA CYS A 105 -7.33 8.03 -7.22
C CYS A 105 -7.26 8.04 -5.69
N SER A 106 -8.23 7.41 -5.01
CA SER A 106 -8.21 7.24 -3.55
C SER A 106 -6.98 6.47 -3.07
N VAL A 107 -6.57 5.41 -3.80
CA VAL A 107 -5.32 4.68 -3.52
C VAL A 107 -4.10 5.59 -3.67
N LEU A 108 -4.01 6.31 -4.80
CA LEU A 108 -2.89 7.21 -5.08
C LEU A 108 -2.81 8.39 -4.09
N ALA A 109 -3.95 8.81 -3.53
CA ALA A 109 -4.02 9.82 -2.48
C ALA A 109 -3.64 9.29 -1.08
N GLY A 110 -3.31 7.99 -0.95
CA GLY A 110 -2.81 7.40 0.29
C GLY A 110 -3.86 6.80 1.21
N TYR A 111 -5.13 6.69 0.78
CA TYR A 111 -6.23 6.13 1.60
C TYR A 111 -6.20 4.59 1.69
N VAL A 112 -5.02 3.95 1.64
CA VAL A 112 -4.82 2.51 1.46
C VAL A 112 -5.32 1.58 2.58
N TRP A 113 -5.98 2.14 3.60
CA TRP A 113 -6.65 1.39 4.66
C TRP A 113 -8.19 1.42 4.54
N ASP A 114 -8.75 2.15 3.57
CA ASP A 114 -10.20 2.16 3.31
C ASP A 114 -10.65 0.88 2.60
N THR A 115 -11.07 -0.11 3.39
CA THR A 115 -11.53 -1.40 2.86
C THR A 115 -12.91 -1.37 2.20
N THR A 116 -13.61 -0.23 2.19
CA THR A 116 -14.83 -0.06 1.41
C THR A 116 -14.52 0.11 -0.08
N ASN A 117 -13.32 0.60 -0.41
CA ASN A 117 -12.82 0.72 -1.77
C ASN A 117 -12.38 -0.65 -2.33
N PRO A 118 -12.98 -1.16 -3.42
CA PRO A 118 -12.60 -2.43 -4.04
C PRO A 118 -11.12 -2.48 -4.49
N PHE A 119 -10.56 -1.34 -4.89
CA PHE A 119 -9.18 -1.21 -5.35
C PHE A 119 -8.14 -1.30 -4.23
N ILE A 120 -8.60 -1.17 -2.98
CA ILE A 120 -7.82 -1.45 -1.77
C ILE A 120 -8.10 -2.88 -1.33
N LYS A 121 -9.36 -3.26 -1.14
CA LYS A 121 -9.75 -4.58 -0.63
C LYS A 121 -9.28 -5.74 -1.51
N LYS A 122 -9.28 -5.57 -2.82
CA LYS A 122 -8.93 -6.60 -3.82
C LYS A 122 -7.65 -6.25 -4.59
N HIS A 123 -6.75 -5.46 -3.99
CA HIS A 123 -5.55 -4.91 -4.63
C HIS A 123 -4.67 -5.94 -5.35
N LYS A 124 -4.67 -7.21 -4.92
CA LYS A 124 -3.90 -8.31 -5.54
C LYS A 124 -4.44 -8.80 -6.90
N THR A 125 -5.74 -8.67 -7.13
CA THR A 125 -6.42 -9.31 -8.28
C THR A 125 -7.16 -8.33 -9.17
N ILE A 126 -7.57 -7.18 -8.63
CA ILE A 126 -8.41 -6.23 -9.37
C ILE A 126 -7.67 -5.55 -10.53
N LEU A 127 -6.39 -5.19 -10.35
CA LEU A 127 -5.57 -4.57 -11.40
C LEU A 127 -5.39 -5.49 -12.63
N PRO A 128 -4.88 -6.74 -12.49
CA PRO A 128 -4.72 -7.61 -13.65
C PRO A 128 -6.05 -7.97 -14.31
N THR A 129 -7.12 -8.12 -13.51
CA THR A 129 -8.46 -8.39 -14.03
C THR A 129 -8.97 -7.24 -14.88
N LEU A 130 -8.86 -6.00 -14.38
CA LEU A 130 -9.31 -4.82 -15.11
C LEU A 130 -8.47 -4.58 -16.37
N ALA A 131 -7.14 -4.72 -16.28
CA ALA A 131 -6.27 -4.60 -17.44
C ALA A 131 -6.63 -5.61 -18.55
N LYS A 132 -6.96 -6.86 -18.19
CA LYS A 132 -7.46 -7.85 -19.15
C LYS A 132 -8.77 -7.41 -19.81
N VAL A 133 -9.71 -6.86 -19.05
CA VAL A 133 -10.99 -6.35 -19.58
C VAL A 133 -10.76 -5.18 -20.55
N VAL A 134 -9.87 -4.25 -20.21
CA VAL A 134 -9.52 -3.11 -21.08
C VAL A 134 -8.92 -3.59 -22.40
N ARG A 135 -7.94 -4.50 -22.37
CA ARG A 135 -7.31 -5.08 -23.58
C ARG A 135 -8.34 -5.74 -24.50
N LEU A 136 -9.28 -6.50 -23.92
CA LEU A 136 -10.35 -7.14 -24.70
C LEU A 136 -11.27 -6.13 -25.38
N LYS A 137 -11.62 -5.04 -24.70
CA LYS A 137 -12.48 -4.00 -25.28
C LYS A 137 -11.82 -3.23 -26.43
N GLN A 138 -10.52 -3.00 -26.35
CA GLN A 138 -9.76 -2.28 -27.39
C GLN A 138 -9.34 -3.17 -28.58
N SER A 139 -9.53 -4.48 -28.48
CA SER A 139 -9.25 -5.44 -29.56
C SER A 139 -10.46 -5.71 -30.46
N ILE A 140 -11.60 -5.09 -30.16
CA ILE A 140 -12.89 -5.18 -30.86
C ILE A 140 -13.12 -3.85 -31.57
#